data_AF-A0A9D0YXB4-F1
#
_entry.id   AF-A0A9D0YXB4-F1
#
_cell.length_a   1.000
_cell.length_b   1.000
_cell.length_c   1.000
_cell.angle_alpha   90.00
_cell.angle_beta   90.00
_cell.angle_gamma   90.00
#
_symmetry.space_group_name_H-M   'P 1'
#
loop_
_entity.id
_entity.type
_entity.pdbx_description
1 polymer ?
#
loop_
_entity_poly.entity_id
_entity_poly.type
_entity_poly.pdbx_seq_one_letter_code
_entity_poly.pdbx_strand_id
1 'polypeptide(L)'
;DETSRKGLKAGTRLTVTGGEITVDSFDDALHSNADVYVSGGTITLSTGDDAIHGDADVTVADGVIEVLEAYEGIEGVDVVISGGEIGVVCSDDAINAAGGTEEEGTTADAQNAWGPWGRGGEDQFAVGDYSICVTGGSLVLEAGGDGMDSNGIIEMSGGTLFIGCPAMSGDSAIDVNGTMTLTGGVLVSLGSSQMAQVPDSDSQAVLAASVDGAQGGQAVSLRDASGRTLVSFTPSQSWQHAVFSLPEMTVGETYGIYLDDTLALEVELTDLVTSQGGAFGMPGGGWGGGQGGRRGDFDSQGGTRFRPDGAQGMMPGEEEMIPPEGAPEDMPTPPDGMPKAPEGAPALPGEAQPSDETEATEEPGGGIQTDPEENTL
;
A
#
# COMPACT_ATOMS: atom_id res chain seq x y z
N ASP A 1 20.15 3.25 26.40
CA ASP A 1 19.01 4.18 26.39
C ASP A 1 19.28 5.33 25.47
N GLU A 2 18.90 5.12 24.22
CA GLU A 2 18.48 6.24 23.39
C GLU A 2 16.99 6.46 23.68
N THR A 3 16.60 7.71 23.85
CA THR A 3 15.19 8.08 24.04
C THR A 3 14.42 7.71 22.78
N SER A 4 13.36 6.91 22.92
CA SER A 4 12.47 6.53 21.81
C SER A 4 11.89 7.75 21.12
N ARG A 5 11.82 7.72 19.78
CA ARG A 5 11.21 8.77 18.95
C ARG A 5 9.78 8.44 18.49
N LYS A 6 9.33 7.22 18.80
CA LYS A 6 7.98 6.69 18.56
C LYS A 6 6.96 7.38 19.46
N GLY A 7 5.72 7.49 18.98
CA GLY A 7 4.58 8.07 19.71
C GLY A 7 4.10 7.18 20.86
N LEU A 8 3.17 6.28 20.58
CA LEU A 8 2.69 5.27 21.52
C LEU A 8 3.45 3.96 21.30
N LYS A 9 4.40 3.67 22.19
CA LYS A 9 5.23 2.46 22.14
C LYS A 9 4.85 1.43 23.20
N ALA A 10 4.78 0.16 22.82
CA ALA A 10 4.69 -0.98 23.72
C ALA A 10 5.80 -2.01 23.44
N GLY A 11 6.42 -2.57 24.49
CA GLY A 11 7.40 -3.65 24.34
C GLY A 11 6.80 -5.02 24.08
N THR A 12 5.47 -5.15 24.14
CA THR A 12 4.73 -6.39 23.85
C THR A 12 3.59 -6.11 22.90
N ARG A 13 2.35 -6.04 23.36
CA ARG A 13 1.17 -5.71 22.55
C ARG A 13 0.70 -4.29 22.84
N LEU A 14 0.40 -3.54 21.79
CA LEU A 14 -0.35 -2.29 21.87
C LEU A 14 -1.82 -2.56 21.56
N THR A 15 -2.73 -2.06 22.39
CA THR A 15 -4.17 -2.20 22.16
C THR A 15 -4.89 -0.86 22.29
N VAL A 16 -5.58 -0.46 21.24
CA VAL A 16 -6.39 0.76 21.15
C VAL A 16 -7.86 0.37 21.00
N THR A 17 -8.66 0.60 22.04
CA THR A 17 -10.08 0.21 22.02
C THR A 17 -11.05 1.38 21.83
N GLY A 18 -10.54 2.62 21.77
CA GLY A 18 -11.35 3.84 21.76
C GLY A 18 -10.56 5.08 22.19
N GLY A 19 -11.23 6.23 22.16
CA GLY A 19 -10.65 7.54 22.51
C GLY A 19 -10.38 8.42 21.29
N GLU A 20 -10.06 9.68 21.53
CA GLU A 20 -9.54 10.62 20.52
C GLU A 20 -8.02 10.68 20.69
N ILE A 21 -7.28 10.25 19.68
CA ILE A 21 -5.83 10.08 19.73
C ILE A 21 -5.24 10.87 18.58
N THR A 22 -4.35 11.81 18.89
CA THR A 22 -3.55 12.52 17.89
C THR A 22 -2.08 12.32 18.23
N VAL A 23 -1.31 11.83 17.26
CA VAL A 23 0.12 11.57 17.42
C VAL A 23 0.89 12.29 16.30
N ASP A 24 1.94 12.99 16.71
CA ASP A 24 2.95 13.62 15.85
C ASP A 24 4.31 13.13 16.38
N SER A 25 4.98 12.26 15.62
CA SER A 25 6.22 11.59 16.01
C SER A 25 7.27 11.63 14.91
N PHE A 26 8.54 11.42 15.27
CA PHE A 26 9.63 11.43 14.28
C PHE A 26 9.89 10.04 13.67
N ASP A 27 9.52 9.02 14.43
CA ASP A 27 9.55 7.58 14.15
C ASP A 27 8.10 7.11 14.40
N ASP A 28 7.80 5.82 14.43
CA ASP A 28 6.42 5.30 14.36
C ASP A 28 5.41 5.97 15.30
N ALA A 29 4.19 6.21 14.81
CA ALA A 29 3.14 6.82 15.63
C ALA A 29 2.56 5.83 16.64
N LEU A 30 2.10 4.66 16.18
CA LEU A 30 1.68 3.54 17.02
C LEU A 30 2.64 2.36 16.79
N HIS A 31 3.44 2.00 17.79
CA HIS A 31 4.44 0.95 17.65
C HIS A 31 4.36 -0.11 18.73
N SER A 32 4.57 -1.36 18.33
CA SER A 32 4.70 -2.48 19.23
C SER A 32 5.81 -3.43 18.81
N ASN A 33 6.63 -3.87 19.77
CA ASN A 33 7.62 -4.94 19.54
C ASN A 33 6.97 -6.35 19.42
N ALA A 34 5.65 -6.41 19.21
CA ALA A 34 4.85 -7.59 18.88
C ALA A 34 3.59 -7.07 18.17
N ASP A 35 2.38 -7.42 18.62
CA ASP A 35 1.16 -7.06 17.88
C ASP A 35 0.66 -5.64 18.17
N VAL A 36 0.05 -5.01 17.15
CA VAL A 36 -0.86 -3.86 17.33
C VAL A 36 -2.29 -4.28 17.05
N TYR A 37 -3.20 -3.99 17.99
CA TYR A 37 -4.63 -4.26 17.84
C TYR A 37 -5.46 -3.00 18.04
N VAL A 38 -6.14 -2.54 16.99
CA VAL A 38 -7.06 -1.39 17.02
C VAL A 38 -8.50 -1.88 16.84
N SER A 39 -9.39 -1.54 17.78
CA SER A 39 -10.80 -1.94 17.72
C SER A 39 -11.77 -0.79 17.97
N GLY A 40 -11.31 0.45 17.81
CA GLY A 40 -12.10 1.66 17.98
C GLY A 40 -11.24 2.88 18.26
N GLY A 41 -11.87 4.06 18.19
CA GLY A 41 -11.23 5.35 18.41
C GLY A 41 -11.35 6.27 17.20
N THR A 42 -11.04 7.54 17.40
CA THR A 42 -10.78 8.52 16.35
C THR A 42 -9.30 8.87 16.44
N ILE A 43 -8.53 8.43 15.46
CA ILE A 43 -7.07 8.38 15.51
C ILE A 43 -6.53 9.19 14.33
N THR A 44 -5.75 10.22 14.60
CA THR A 44 -5.08 11.04 13.59
C THR A 44 -3.56 10.94 13.80
N LEU A 45 -2.83 10.51 12.77
CA LEU A 45 -1.41 10.17 12.86
C LEU A 45 -0.61 10.99 11.83
N SER A 46 0.52 11.54 12.28
CA SER A 46 1.55 12.16 11.45
C SER A 46 2.90 11.67 11.97
N THR A 47 3.74 11.13 11.11
CA THR A 47 4.98 10.47 11.53
C THR A 47 6.07 10.58 10.47
N GLY A 48 7.33 10.47 10.88
CA GLY A 48 8.47 10.39 9.96
C GLY A 48 8.78 8.97 9.47
N ASP A 49 8.19 7.96 10.10
CA ASP A 49 8.30 6.54 9.74
C ASP A 49 6.89 5.95 9.63
N ASP A 50 6.51 4.88 10.33
CA ASP A 50 5.23 4.21 10.07
C ASP A 50 4.09 4.72 10.94
N ALA A 51 2.88 4.82 10.38
CA ALA A 51 1.75 5.26 11.18
C ALA A 51 1.35 4.19 12.20
N ILE A 52 1.26 2.93 11.79
CA ILE A 52 0.96 1.79 12.66
C ILE A 52 1.91 0.64 12.32
N HIS A 53 2.82 0.34 13.25
CA HIS A 53 3.84 -0.69 13.10
C HIS A 53 3.75 -1.73 14.22
N GLY A 54 3.68 -3.00 13.86
CA GLY A 54 3.93 -4.12 14.76
C GLY A 54 5.05 -5.00 14.24
N ASP A 55 6.06 -5.31 15.07
CA ASP A 55 7.10 -6.29 14.71
C ASP A 55 6.51 -7.69 14.41
N ALA A 56 5.26 -7.94 14.85
CA ALA A 56 4.44 -9.10 14.50
C ALA A 56 3.18 -8.67 13.74
N ASP A 57 1.98 -8.95 14.24
CA ASP A 57 0.75 -8.72 13.48
C ASP A 57 0.16 -7.33 13.74
N VAL A 58 -0.40 -6.69 12.71
CA VAL A 58 -1.28 -5.52 12.88
C VAL A 58 -2.71 -5.89 12.53
N THR A 59 -3.63 -5.68 13.46
CA THR A 59 -5.05 -5.93 13.25
C THR A 59 -5.88 -4.68 13.51
N VAL A 60 -6.67 -4.27 12.51
CA VAL A 60 -7.66 -3.18 12.61
C VAL A 60 -9.07 -3.75 12.48
N ALA A 61 -9.75 -3.83 13.62
CA ALA A 61 -11.10 -4.37 13.72
C ALA A 61 -12.19 -3.31 13.57
N ASP A 62 -11.94 -2.08 14.03
CA ASP A 62 -12.85 -0.93 13.94
C ASP A 62 -12.09 0.38 14.28
N GLY A 63 -12.72 1.54 14.07
CA GLY A 63 -12.15 2.87 14.35
C GLY A 63 -12.25 3.82 13.16
N VAL A 64 -12.01 5.10 13.41
CA VAL A 64 -11.79 6.12 12.36
C VAL A 64 -10.31 6.50 12.43
N ILE A 65 -9.53 6.12 11.42
CA ILE A 65 -8.08 6.28 11.37
C ILE A 65 -7.72 7.17 10.19
N GLU A 66 -6.99 8.24 10.45
CA GLU A 66 -6.53 9.19 9.45
C GLU A 66 -5.00 9.33 9.58
N VAL A 67 -4.27 8.75 8.64
CA VAL A 67 -2.83 8.96 8.50
C VAL A 67 -2.63 10.12 7.53
N LEU A 68 -2.13 11.23 8.06
CA LEU A 68 -1.93 12.47 7.30
C LEU A 68 -0.59 12.48 6.56
N GLU A 69 0.43 11.86 7.16
CA GLU A 69 1.79 11.75 6.64
C GLU A 69 2.48 10.59 7.36
N ALA A 70 3.13 9.73 6.60
CA ALA A 70 3.98 8.64 7.07
C ALA A 70 4.94 8.18 5.96
N TYR A 71 5.98 7.44 6.32
CA TYR A 71 6.77 6.68 5.36
C TYR A 71 5.92 5.52 4.83
N GLU A 72 5.52 4.58 5.69
CA GLU A 72 4.48 3.59 5.41
C GLU A 72 3.22 3.81 6.26
N GLY A 73 2.07 3.39 5.74
CA GLY A 73 0.79 3.53 6.44
C GLY A 73 0.62 2.54 7.59
N ILE A 74 0.47 1.26 7.24
CA ILE A 74 0.24 0.16 8.17
C ILE A 74 1.20 -0.98 7.83
N GLU A 75 2.13 -1.27 8.74
CA GLU A 75 3.14 -2.32 8.57
C GLU A 75 3.01 -3.41 9.63
N GLY A 76 3.07 -4.67 9.18
CA GLY A 76 3.28 -5.83 10.05
C GLY A 76 3.66 -7.08 9.26
N VAL A 77 3.96 -8.17 9.95
CA VAL A 77 4.15 -9.49 9.31
C VAL A 77 2.86 -9.94 8.63
N ASP A 78 1.75 -9.86 9.37
CA ASP A 78 0.40 -10.02 8.86
C ASP A 78 -0.41 -8.74 9.17
N VAL A 79 -1.08 -8.19 8.16
CA VAL A 79 -1.99 -7.06 8.32
C VAL A 79 -3.43 -7.52 8.09
N VAL A 80 -4.26 -7.43 9.12
CA VAL A 80 -5.67 -7.87 9.09
C VAL A 80 -6.61 -6.69 9.30
N ILE A 81 -7.45 -6.41 8.31
CA ILE A 81 -8.44 -5.33 8.36
C ILE A 81 -9.83 -5.92 8.24
N SER A 82 -10.60 -5.88 9.33
CA SER A 82 -11.98 -6.39 9.37
C SER A 82 -13.04 -5.31 9.50
N GLY A 83 -12.65 -4.06 9.73
CA GLY A 83 -13.58 -2.94 9.91
C GLY A 83 -12.87 -1.59 10.02
N GLY A 84 -13.65 -0.55 10.31
CA GLY A 84 -13.18 0.83 10.43
C GLY A 84 -13.33 1.68 9.16
N GLU A 85 -13.12 2.98 9.32
CA GLU A 85 -12.96 3.99 8.27
C GLU A 85 -11.50 4.46 8.31
N ILE A 86 -10.73 4.17 7.27
CA ILE A 86 -9.28 4.32 7.27
C ILE A 86 -8.88 5.15 6.05
N GLY A 87 -8.27 6.30 6.28
CA GLY A 87 -7.60 7.11 5.27
C GLY A 87 -6.10 7.06 5.49
N VAL A 88 -5.33 6.75 4.44
CA VAL A 88 -3.86 6.73 4.50
C VAL A 88 -3.28 7.61 3.42
N VAL A 89 -2.42 8.53 3.83
CA VAL A 89 -1.49 9.26 2.96
C VAL A 89 -0.08 8.96 3.44
N CYS A 90 0.74 8.37 2.58
CA CYS A 90 2.12 8.01 2.90
C CYS A 90 3.05 8.24 1.70
N SER A 91 4.36 8.27 1.94
CA SER A 91 5.36 8.49 0.89
C SER A 91 5.86 7.21 0.22
N ASP A 92 5.73 6.07 0.88
CA ASP A 92 6.04 4.74 0.37
C ASP A 92 4.75 3.91 0.36
N ASP A 93 4.68 2.78 1.07
CA ASP A 93 3.57 1.84 0.96
C ASP A 93 2.41 2.16 1.90
N ALA A 94 1.17 2.07 1.42
CA ALA A 94 0.01 2.36 2.29
C ALA A 94 -0.32 1.20 3.24
N ILE A 95 -0.13 -0.03 2.79
CA ILE A 95 -0.16 -1.23 3.62
C ILE A 95 1.00 -2.11 3.21
N ASN A 96 1.87 -2.44 4.16
CA ASN A 96 3.06 -3.25 3.91
C ASN A 96 3.04 -4.52 4.76
N ALA A 97 3.20 -5.66 4.10
CA ALA A 97 3.48 -6.96 4.69
C ALA A 97 4.61 -7.65 3.91
N ALA A 98 5.75 -6.97 3.83
CA ALA A 98 6.92 -7.43 3.09
C ALA A 98 8.07 -7.92 3.97
N GLY A 99 8.05 -7.62 5.28
CA GLY A 99 9.11 -7.98 6.21
C GLY A 99 10.36 -7.12 5.99
N GLY A 100 10.57 -6.18 6.89
CA GLY A 100 11.75 -5.33 6.95
C GLY A 100 12.03 -4.95 8.39
N THR A 101 12.37 -5.90 9.25
CA THR A 101 12.78 -5.51 10.60
C THR A 101 14.05 -4.65 10.50
N GLU A 102 13.93 -3.39 10.91
CA GLU A 102 14.99 -2.46 11.35
C GLU A 102 15.83 -3.08 12.50
N GLU A 103 16.28 -4.34 12.37
CA GLU A 103 17.25 -4.90 13.29
C GLU A 103 18.56 -4.15 13.03
N GLU A 104 18.80 -3.09 13.81
CA GLU A 104 20.11 -2.48 14.03
C GLU A 104 21.08 -3.59 14.49
N GLY A 105 21.63 -4.32 13.52
CA GLY A 105 22.15 -5.64 13.82
C GLY A 105 22.83 -6.30 12.63
N THR A 106 23.73 -5.59 11.96
CA THR A 106 24.80 -6.11 11.09
C THR A 106 24.66 -7.59 10.69
N THR A 107 24.02 -7.88 9.57
CA THR A 107 24.54 -8.94 8.70
C THR A 107 24.96 -8.30 7.39
N ALA A 108 26.26 -8.35 7.16
CA ALA A 108 26.92 -7.85 5.96
C ALA A 108 26.51 -8.62 4.67
N ASP A 109 25.37 -9.33 4.68
CA ASP A 109 24.88 -10.15 3.56
C ASP A 109 23.83 -9.40 2.71
N ALA A 110 23.04 -8.48 3.27
CA ALA A 110 22.07 -7.70 2.48
C ALA A 110 22.75 -6.69 1.53
N GLN A 111 23.84 -6.04 1.97
CA GLN A 111 24.61 -5.11 1.13
C GLN A 111 25.42 -5.81 0.01
N ASN A 112 25.56 -7.15 0.05
CA ASN A 112 26.26 -7.91 -0.99
C ASN A 112 25.35 -8.36 -2.14
N ALA A 113 24.03 -8.14 -2.05
CA ALA A 113 23.08 -8.48 -3.10
C ALA A 113 23.34 -7.72 -4.42
N TRP A 114 24.03 -6.57 -4.35
CA TRP A 114 24.38 -5.72 -5.50
C TRP A 114 25.89 -5.68 -5.82
N GLY A 115 26.68 -6.65 -5.35
CA GLY A 115 28.10 -6.77 -5.70
C GLY A 115 28.33 -7.15 -7.19
N PRO A 116 29.44 -6.75 -7.82
CA PRO A 116 29.67 -6.85 -9.29
C PRO A 116 29.80 -8.28 -9.85
N TRP A 117 29.54 -9.32 -9.06
CA TRP A 117 29.51 -10.73 -9.48
C TRP A 117 28.36 -11.52 -8.84
N GLY A 118 27.24 -10.83 -8.54
CA GLY A 118 25.99 -11.31 -7.92
C GLY A 118 25.69 -12.81 -8.04
N ARG A 119 26.09 -13.54 -7.00
CA ARG A 119 25.60 -14.90 -6.70
C ARG A 119 25.58 -15.08 -5.19
N GLY A 120 24.39 -15.01 -4.61
CA GLY A 120 24.12 -15.43 -3.24
C GLY A 120 23.32 -14.41 -2.45
N GLY A 121 22.05 -14.24 -2.80
CA GLY A 121 20.99 -13.71 -1.94
C GLY A 121 19.79 -14.65 -2.08
N GLU A 122 18.95 -14.76 -1.05
CA GLU A 122 17.65 -15.43 -1.19
C GLU A 122 16.85 -14.76 -2.34
N ASP A 123 16.01 -15.54 -3.00
CA ASP A 123 15.22 -15.05 -4.13
C ASP A 123 14.26 -13.97 -3.62
N GLN A 124 14.49 -12.72 -4.01
CA GLN A 124 13.76 -11.54 -3.50
C GLN A 124 12.27 -11.57 -3.88
N PHE A 125 11.88 -12.43 -4.83
CA PHE A 125 10.49 -12.66 -5.25
C PHE A 125 9.94 -13.99 -4.71
N ALA A 126 10.61 -14.61 -3.74
CA ALA A 126 10.09 -15.78 -3.07
C ALA A 126 8.84 -15.40 -2.27
N VAL A 127 7.79 -16.21 -2.39
CA VAL A 127 6.60 -16.08 -1.56
C VAL A 127 6.98 -16.42 -0.12
N GLY A 128 6.97 -15.41 0.75
CA GLY A 128 7.18 -15.52 2.18
C GLY A 128 5.91 -15.78 2.97
N ASP A 129 6.05 -15.98 4.27
CA ASP A 129 4.94 -16.15 5.22
C ASP A 129 4.48 -14.76 5.70
N TYR A 130 3.90 -13.97 4.78
CA TYR A 130 3.33 -12.65 5.04
C TYR A 130 1.94 -12.55 4.42
N SER A 131 1.06 -11.74 4.99
CA SER A 131 -0.26 -11.55 4.39
C SER A 131 -0.90 -10.21 4.66
N ILE A 132 -1.71 -9.75 3.70
CA ILE A 132 -2.69 -8.69 3.91
C ILE A 132 -4.08 -9.27 3.71
N CYS A 133 -4.95 -9.17 4.72
CA CYS A 133 -6.30 -9.71 4.70
C CYS A 133 -7.35 -8.60 4.94
N VAL A 134 -8.17 -8.32 3.93
CA VAL A 134 -9.26 -7.34 4.00
C VAL A 134 -10.61 -8.04 3.95
N THR A 135 -11.30 -8.06 5.08
CA THR A 135 -12.63 -8.70 5.21
C THR A 135 -13.76 -7.68 5.39
N GLY A 136 -13.43 -6.43 5.69
CA GLY A 136 -14.39 -5.35 5.95
C GLY A 136 -13.71 -3.98 5.99
N GLY A 137 -14.46 -2.95 6.40
CA GLY A 137 -13.98 -1.57 6.48
C GLY A 137 -14.17 -0.74 5.21
N SER A 138 -13.88 0.54 5.31
CA SER A 138 -13.81 1.51 4.20
C SER A 138 -12.43 2.16 4.19
N LEU A 139 -11.63 1.84 3.18
CA LEU A 139 -10.23 2.23 3.07
C LEU A 139 -10.04 3.14 1.86
N VAL A 140 -9.32 4.25 2.06
CA VAL A 140 -8.81 5.11 1.00
C VAL A 140 -7.31 5.24 1.20
N LEU A 141 -6.54 4.70 0.26
CA LEU A 141 -5.09 4.61 0.31
C LEU A 141 -4.50 5.50 -0.80
N GLU A 142 -3.69 6.47 -0.43
CA GLU A 142 -2.93 7.34 -1.33
C GLU A 142 -1.45 7.16 -1.01
N ALA A 143 -0.80 6.25 -1.72
CA ALA A 143 0.59 5.84 -1.51
C ALA A 143 1.53 6.57 -2.46
N GLY A 144 2.75 6.88 -2.00
CA GLY A 144 3.83 7.33 -2.88
C GLY A 144 4.60 6.18 -3.53
N GLY A 145 4.60 5.01 -2.88
CA GLY A 145 5.06 3.71 -3.37
C GLY A 145 3.88 2.80 -3.72
N ASP A 146 3.87 1.58 -3.21
CA ASP A 146 2.82 0.59 -3.46
C ASP A 146 1.55 0.86 -2.63
N GLY A 147 0.39 0.63 -3.25
CA GLY A 147 -0.88 0.73 -2.53
C GLY A 147 -1.04 -0.35 -1.47
N MET A 148 -0.65 -1.57 -1.81
CA MET A 148 -0.55 -2.72 -0.92
C MET A 148 0.65 -3.53 -1.39
N ASP A 149 1.64 -3.73 -0.54
CA ASP A 149 2.77 -4.62 -0.81
C ASP A 149 2.72 -5.84 0.12
N SER A 150 2.78 -7.03 -0.45
CA SER A 150 3.05 -8.23 0.32
C SER A 150 4.04 -9.15 -0.36
N ASN A 151 5.10 -9.48 0.38
CA ASN A 151 6.01 -10.55 -0.02
C ASN A 151 5.39 -11.95 0.11
N GLY A 152 4.13 -12.08 0.57
CA GLY A 152 3.39 -13.32 0.63
C GLY A 152 2.10 -13.28 -0.20
N ILE A 153 0.94 -13.13 0.45
CA ILE A 153 -0.37 -13.16 -0.22
C ILE A 153 -1.25 -11.96 0.17
N ILE A 154 -2.20 -11.63 -0.70
CA ILE A 154 -3.26 -10.67 -0.40
C ILE A 154 -4.61 -11.37 -0.55
N GLU A 155 -5.48 -11.23 0.44
CA GLU A 155 -6.84 -11.78 0.40
C GLU A 155 -7.87 -10.68 0.66
N MET A 156 -8.85 -10.53 -0.23
CA MET A 156 -9.96 -9.62 -0.05
C MET A 156 -11.29 -10.36 -0.22
N SER A 157 -12.09 -10.37 0.85
CA SER A 157 -13.41 -11.02 0.87
C SER A 157 -14.56 -10.05 1.14
N GLY A 158 -14.27 -8.79 1.47
CA GLY A 158 -15.25 -7.77 1.81
C GLY A 158 -14.62 -6.39 1.94
N GLY A 159 -15.41 -5.44 2.45
CA GLY A 159 -14.99 -4.04 2.59
C GLY A 159 -15.06 -3.24 1.29
N THR A 160 -14.66 -1.97 1.39
CA THR A 160 -14.51 -1.03 0.28
C THR A 160 -13.09 -0.51 0.30
N LEU A 161 -12.37 -0.66 -0.80
CA LEU A 161 -10.96 -0.32 -0.92
C LEU A 161 -10.71 0.52 -2.17
N PHE A 162 -10.30 1.76 -1.94
CA PHE A 162 -9.85 2.70 -2.95
C PHE A 162 -8.35 2.89 -2.82
N ILE A 163 -7.61 2.66 -3.90
CA ILE A 163 -6.15 2.79 -3.93
C ILE A 163 -5.78 3.74 -5.06
N GLY A 164 -5.04 4.78 -4.73
CA GLY A 164 -4.34 5.65 -5.67
C GLY A 164 -2.85 5.57 -5.40
N CYS A 165 -2.09 5.09 -6.38
CA CYS A 165 -0.64 5.16 -6.37
C CYS A 165 -0.14 5.77 -7.68
N PRO A 166 1.10 6.29 -7.71
CA PRO A 166 1.62 6.97 -8.88
C PRO A 166 1.89 6.02 -10.04
N ALA A 167 1.84 6.55 -11.26
CA ALA A 167 2.23 5.84 -12.47
C ALA A 167 3.77 5.78 -12.67
N MET A 168 4.51 5.40 -11.64
CA MET A 168 5.97 5.26 -11.68
C MET A 168 6.40 3.83 -12.04
N SER A 169 7.67 3.66 -12.38
CA SER A 169 8.27 2.34 -12.62
C SER A 169 8.92 1.84 -11.33
N GLY A 170 8.49 0.70 -10.82
CA GLY A 170 8.91 0.19 -9.51
C GLY A 170 7.68 -0.22 -8.72
N ASP A 171 6.70 0.68 -8.69
CA ASP A 171 5.54 0.58 -7.80
C ASP A 171 4.24 0.35 -8.59
N SER A 172 3.23 -0.08 -7.85
CA SER A 172 1.95 -0.59 -8.33
C SER A 172 0.85 -0.35 -7.28
N ALA A 173 -0.41 -0.50 -7.66
CA ALA A 173 -1.50 -0.34 -6.67
C ALA A 173 -1.62 -1.58 -5.78
N ILE A 174 -1.16 -2.72 -6.28
CA ILE A 174 -1.17 -4.03 -5.66
C ILE A 174 0.14 -4.67 -6.10
N ASP A 175 1.08 -4.82 -5.18
CA ASP A 175 2.24 -5.67 -5.35
C ASP A 175 2.11 -6.90 -4.44
N VAL A 176 2.30 -8.06 -5.03
CA VAL A 176 2.26 -9.32 -4.29
C VAL A 176 3.17 -10.33 -4.96
N ASN A 177 4.04 -10.97 -4.18
CA ASN A 177 4.90 -12.04 -4.68
C ASN A 177 4.11 -13.33 -4.97
N GLY A 178 3.14 -13.63 -4.12
CA GLY A 178 2.25 -14.79 -4.24
C GLY A 178 1.01 -14.48 -5.08
N THR A 179 -0.16 -14.54 -4.43
CA THR A 179 -1.45 -14.35 -5.09
C THR A 179 -2.26 -13.28 -4.39
N MET A 180 -2.94 -12.44 -5.17
CA MET A 180 -4.05 -11.65 -4.66
C MET A 180 -5.36 -12.37 -4.98
N THR A 181 -6.06 -12.87 -3.96
CA THR A 181 -7.36 -13.55 -4.12
C THR A 181 -8.50 -12.62 -3.74
N LEU A 182 -9.43 -12.41 -4.67
CA LEU A 182 -10.62 -11.59 -4.48
C LEU A 182 -11.89 -12.45 -4.54
N THR A 183 -12.65 -12.47 -3.44
CA THR A 183 -13.93 -13.21 -3.33
C THR A 183 -15.15 -12.32 -3.05
N GLY A 184 -14.93 -11.05 -2.70
CA GLY A 184 -16.01 -10.10 -2.39
C GLY A 184 -15.50 -8.70 -2.05
N GLY A 185 -16.41 -7.75 -1.92
CA GLY A 185 -16.12 -6.35 -1.58
C GLY A 185 -16.09 -5.42 -2.80
N VAL A 186 -15.73 -4.16 -2.59
CA VAL A 186 -15.54 -3.16 -3.64
C VAL A 186 -14.05 -2.82 -3.72
N LEU A 187 -13.43 -3.07 -4.87
CA LEU A 187 -12.05 -2.71 -5.16
C LEU A 187 -12.00 -1.72 -6.32
N VAL A 188 -11.33 -0.59 -6.09
CA VAL A 188 -10.86 0.32 -7.14
C VAL A 188 -9.39 0.59 -6.90
N SER A 189 -8.53 0.01 -7.74
CA SER A 189 -7.08 0.19 -7.65
C SER A 189 -6.57 0.94 -8.86
N LEU A 190 -5.89 2.07 -8.65
CA LEU A 190 -5.37 2.94 -9.70
C LEU A 190 -3.85 3.07 -9.53
N GLY A 191 -3.08 2.68 -10.55
CA GLY A 191 -1.63 2.68 -10.44
C GLY A 191 -0.89 2.61 -11.77
N SER A 192 0.37 2.19 -11.72
CA SER A 192 1.22 1.99 -12.90
C SER A 192 0.73 0.86 -13.81
N SER A 193 0.91 1.02 -15.13
CA SER A 193 0.65 -0.05 -16.11
C SER A 193 1.83 -1.02 -16.26
N GLN A 194 3.02 -0.66 -15.78
CA GLN A 194 4.25 -1.44 -16.00
C GLN A 194 4.37 -2.62 -15.03
N MET A 195 3.90 -2.43 -13.79
CA MET A 195 3.87 -3.42 -12.71
C MET A 195 2.44 -3.78 -12.32
N ALA A 196 1.48 -3.61 -13.24
CA ALA A 196 0.08 -3.86 -12.96
C ALA A 196 -0.17 -5.33 -12.62
N GLN A 197 -0.54 -5.60 -11.39
CA GLN A 197 -1.10 -6.87 -10.96
C GLN A 197 -2.64 -6.84 -11.01
N VAL A 198 -3.24 -8.03 -11.14
CA VAL A 198 -4.70 -8.20 -11.23
C VAL A 198 -5.10 -9.32 -10.28
N PRO A 199 -6.11 -9.12 -9.42
CA PRO A 199 -6.59 -10.17 -8.53
C PRO A 199 -7.09 -11.40 -9.29
N ASP A 200 -6.78 -12.58 -8.77
CA ASP A 200 -7.48 -13.80 -9.11
C ASP A 200 -8.88 -13.77 -8.47
N SER A 201 -9.91 -14.15 -9.24
CA SER A 201 -11.27 -14.28 -8.70
C SER A 201 -12.03 -15.46 -9.31
N ASP A 202 -12.78 -16.16 -8.47
CA ASP A 202 -13.66 -17.25 -8.85
C ASP A 202 -15.16 -16.96 -8.61
N SER A 203 -15.47 -15.84 -7.96
CA SER A 203 -16.82 -15.50 -7.50
C SER A 203 -17.29 -14.09 -7.88
N GLN A 204 -16.39 -13.13 -8.12
CA GLN A 204 -16.71 -11.73 -8.38
C GLN A 204 -16.02 -11.22 -9.65
N ALA A 205 -16.72 -10.42 -10.45
CA ALA A 205 -16.16 -9.94 -11.71
C ALA A 205 -15.07 -8.86 -11.47
N VAL A 206 -13.97 -8.95 -12.20
CA VAL A 206 -12.82 -8.03 -12.19
C VAL A 206 -12.63 -7.46 -13.59
N LEU A 207 -12.52 -6.14 -13.68
CA LEU A 207 -12.12 -5.41 -14.88
C LEU A 207 -10.74 -4.78 -14.64
N ALA A 208 -9.74 -5.23 -15.36
CA ALA A 208 -8.42 -4.60 -15.42
C ALA A 208 -8.25 -3.85 -16.74
N ALA A 209 -7.86 -2.58 -16.70
CA ALA A 209 -7.76 -1.77 -17.90
C ALA A 209 -6.63 -0.73 -17.84
N SER A 210 -5.81 -0.68 -18.90
CA SER A 210 -4.94 0.48 -19.14
C SER A 210 -5.76 1.66 -19.65
N VAL A 211 -5.56 2.83 -19.06
CA VAL A 211 -6.25 4.08 -19.37
C VAL A 211 -5.23 5.18 -19.61
N ASP A 212 -5.24 5.75 -20.82
CA ASP A 212 -4.31 6.81 -21.19
C ASP A 212 -4.78 8.19 -20.68
N GLY A 213 -3.83 8.98 -20.18
CA GLY A 213 -4.05 10.40 -19.91
C GLY A 213 -4.81 10.72 -18.62
N ALA A 214 -4.95 9.76 -17.70
CA ALA A 214 -5.52 10.02 -16.38
C ALA A 214 -4.59 10.89 -15.52
N GLN A 215 -5.17 11.85 -14.80
CA GLN A 215 -4.45 12.84 -13.99
C GLN A 215 -4.94 12.82 -12.54
N GLY A 216 -4.05 13.18 -11.60
CA GLY A 216 -4.43 13.42 -10.21
C GLY A 216 -5.46 14.55 -10.10
N GLY A 217 -6.37 14.44 -9.15
CA GLY A 217 -7.50 15.34 -8.95
C GLY A 217 -8.65 15.17 -9.96
N GLN A 218 -8.51 14.27 -10.93
CA GLN A 218 -9.56 13.95 -11.90
C GLN A 218 -10.43 12.80 -11.38
N ALA A 219 -11.76 12.93 -11.44
CA ALA A 219 -12.63 11.86 -10.96
C ALA A 219 -12.62 10.70 -11.95
N VAL A 220 -12.31 9.48 -11.50
CA VAL A 220 -12.55 8.27 -12.27
C VAL A 220 -13.86 7.64 -11.83
N SER A 221 -14.70 7.23 -12.79
CA SER A 221 -15.93 6.52 -12.50
C SER A 221 -16.16 5.32 -13.42
N LEU A 222 -16.66 4.23 -12.84
CA LEU A 222 -17.17 3.09 -13.61
C LEU A 222 -18.69 3.23 -13.72
N ARG A 223 -19.21 3.20 -14.95
CA ARG A 223 -20.64 3.33 -15.23
C ARG A 223 -21.13 2.13 -16.02
N ASP A 224 -22.36 1.69 -15.76
CA ASP A 224 -23.00 0.64 -16.54
C ASP A 224 -23.54 1.16 -17.90
N ALA A 225 -24.01 0.25 -18.75
CA ALA A 225 -24.58 0.58 -20.06
C ALA A 225 -25.81 1.51 -20.03
N SER A 226 -26.47 1.68 -18.86
CA SER A 226 -27.56 2.64 -18.67
C SER A 226 -27.06 4.07 -18.37
N GLY A 227 -25.76 4.22 -18.14
CA GLY A 227 -25.12 5.46 -17.71
C GLY A 227 -25.16 5.68 -16.19
N ARG A 228 -25.58 4.69 -15.41
CA ARG A 228 -25.56 4.77 -13.94
C ARG A 228 -24.13 4.55 -13.45
N THR A 229 -23.64 5.48 -12.65
CA THR A 229 -22.37 5.33 -11.93
C THR A 229 -22.48 4.26 -10.86
N LEU A 230 -21.59 3.27 -10.91
CA LEU A 230 -21.46 2.21 -9.91
C LEU A 230 -20.49 2.63 -8.81
N VAL A 231 -19.39 3.30 -9.20
CA VAL A 231 -18.38 3.81 -8.28
C VAL A 231 -17.66 5.02 -8.87
N SER A 232 -17.17 5.89 -8.00
CA SER A 232 -16.35 7.03 -8.34
C SER A 232 -15.26 7.23 -7.29
N PHE A 233 -14.05 7.56 -7.73
CA PHE A 233 -12.91 7.87 -6.87
C PHE A 233 -12.10 9.00 -7.53
N THR A 234 -11.50 9.86 -6.72
CA THR A 234 -10.66 10.97 -7.22
C THR A 234 -9.28 10.82 -6.60
N PRO A 235 -8.34 10.14 -7.28
CA PRO A 235 -7.00 9.95 -6.75
C PRO A 235 -6.25 11.28 -6.70
N SER A 236 -5.35 11.43 -5.73
CA SER A 236 -4.50 12.62 -5.65
C SER A 236 -3.41 12.64 -6.74
N GLN A 237 -3.05 11.46 -7.27
CA GLN A 237 -1.94 11.25 -8.20
C GLN A 237 -2.40 10.76 -9.58
N SER A 238 -1.54 10.91 -10.59
CA SER A 238 -1.76 10.36 -11.93
C SER A 238 -1.49 8.86 -11.96
N TRP A 239 -2.32 8.13 -12.71
CA TRP A 239 -2.29 6.67 -12.83
C TRP A 239 -2.42 6.26 -14.31
N GLN A 240 -2.19 4.98 -14.63
CA GLN A 240 -2.24 4.45 -16.00
C GLN A 240 -3.02 3.13 -16.11
N HIS A 241 -3.21 2.41 -15.01
CA HIS A 241 -3.94 1.16 -14.97
C HIS A 241 -4.98 1.21 -13.86
N ALA A 242 -6.17 0.68 -14.17
CA ALA A 242 -7.26 0.56 -13.21
C ALA A 242 -7.69 -0.90 -13.07
N VAL A 243 -7.96 -1.31 -11.83
CA VAL A 243 -8.67 -2.54 -11.50
C VAL A 243 -9.97 -2.15 -10.81
N PHE A 244 -11.09 -2.61 -11.36
CA PHE A 244 -12.41 -2.49 -10.75
C PHE A 244 -12.96 -3.87 -10.43
N SER A 245 -13.48 -4.05 -9.23
CA SER A 245 -14.35 -5.17 -8.91
C SER A 245 -15.42 -4.75 -7.93
N LEU A 246 -16.67 -4.98 -8.31
CA LEU A 246 -17.83 -4.61 -7.52
C LEU A 246 -18.84 -5.77 -7.52
N PRO A 247 -19.62 -5.96 -6.44
CA PRO A 247 -20.64 -7.01 -6.39
C PRO A 247 -21.72 -6.84 -7.46
N GLU A 248 -21.88 -5.63 -7.99
CA GLU A 248 -22.87 -5.28 -9.01
C GLU A 248 -22.39 -5.56 -10.45
N MET A 249 -21.09 -5.87 -10.64
CA MET A 249 -20.55 -6.21 -11.95
C MET A 249 -20.95 -7.62 -12.38
N THR A 250 -21.33 -7.78 -13.64
CA THR A 250 -21.85 -9.03 -14.20
C THR A 250 -21.14 -9.34 -15.51
N VAL A 251 -20.66 -10.59 -15.65
CA VAL A 251 -20.07 -11.09 -16.89
C VAL A 251 -21.12 -11.07 -18.01
N GLY A 252 -20.73 -10.55 -19.18
CA GLY A 252 -21.57 -10.34 -20.36
C GLY A 252 -22.18 -8.94 -20.46
N GLU A 253 -22.04 -8.10 -19.44
CA GLU A 253 -22.45 -6.69 -19.47
C GLU A 253 -21.29 -5.78 -19.88
N THR A 254 -21.64 -4.58 -20.36
CA THR A 254 -20.68 -3.55 -20.77
C THR A 254 -20.59 -2.42 -19.76
N TYR A 255 -19.37 -1.99 -19.47
CA TYR A 255 -19.05 -0.92 -18.54
C TYR A 255 -18.17 0.14 -19.21
N GLY A 256 -18.40 1.40 -18.86
CA GLY A 256 -17.58 2.52 -19.28
C GLY A 256 -16.73 3.05 -18.14
N ILE A 257 -15.43 3.22 -18.39
CA ILE A 257 -14.51 3.96 -17.53
C ILE A 257 -14.51 5.42 -18.00
N TYR A 258 -14.85 6.33 -17.10
CA TYR A 258 -14.92 7.76 -17.37
C TYR A 258 -13.88 8.51 -16.55
N LEU A 259 -13.23 9.49 -17.18
CA LEU A 259 -12.43 10.51 -16.52
C LEU A 259 -13.25 11.81 -16.53
N ASP A 260 -13.63 12.26 -15.34
CA ASP A 260 -14.76 13.14 -15.06
C ASP A 260 -16.03 12.64 -15.77
N ASP A 261 -16.51 13.39 -16.76
CA ASP A 261 -17.65 13.03 -17.61
C ASP A 261 -17.26 12.58 -19.01
N THR A 262 -15.97 12.41 -19.29
CA THR A 262 -15.46 11.95 -20.58
C THR A 262 -15.27 10.44 -20.56
N LEU A 263 -15.94 9.72 -21.46
CA LEU A 263 -15.72 8.29 -21.66
C LEU A 263 -14.28 8.07 -22.15
N ALA A 264 -13.48 7.39 -21.32
CA ALA A 264 -12.10 7.04 -21.65
C ALA A 264 -12.03 5.67 -22.33
N LEU A 265 -12.78 4.68 -21.82
CA LEU A 265 -12.80 3.32 -22.34
C LEU A 265 -14.16 2.65 -22.11
N GLU A 266 -14.61 1.84 -23.06
CA GLU A 266 -15.79 0.98 -22.93
C GLU A 266 -15.36 -0.49 -23.05
N VAL A 267 -15.79 -1.34 -22.11
CA VAL A 267 -15.36 -2.73 -21.99
C VAL A 267 -16.55 -3.65 -21.69
N GLU A 268 -16.71 -4.71 -22.48
CA GLU A 268 -17.58 -5.85 -22.14
C GLU A 268 -16.80 -6.85 -21.29
N LEU A 269 -17.38 -7.28 -20.17
CA LEU A 269 -16.77 -8.33 -19.35
C LEU A 269 -17.00 -9.70 -20.00
N THR A 270 -15.98 -10.28 -20.62
CA THR A 270 -16.10 -11.56 -21.32
C THR A 270 -15.92 -12.76 -20.39
N ASP A 271 -15.19 -12.55 -19.29
CA ASP A 271 -14.82 -13.56 -18.30
C ASP A 271 -14.90 -12.95 -16.89
N LEU A 272 -14.80 -13.79 -15.86
CA LEU A 272 -14.76 -13.32 -14.46
C LEU A 272 -13.63 -12.32 -14.24
N VAL A 273 -12.44 -12.57 -14.80
CA VAL A 273 -11.35 -11.59 -14.87
C VAL A 273 -11.21 -11.17 -16.32
N THR A 274 -11.60 -9.94 -16.63
CA THR A 274 -11.50 -9.35 -17.97
C THR A 274 -10.43 -8.27 -17.97
N SER A 275 -9.47 -8.37 -18.90
CA SER A 275 -8.37 -7.43 -18.98
C SER A 275 -8.26 -6.76 -20.37
N GLN A 276 -8.09 -5.44 -20.41
CA GLN A 276 -7.96 -4.62 -21.64
C GLN A 276 -6.74 -3.69 -21.57
N GLY A 277 -6.06 -3.43 -22.69
CA GLY A 277 -5.07 -2.33 -22.77
C GLY A 277 -3.57 -2.65 -22.64
N GLY A 278 -3.14 -3.91 -22.68
CA GLY A 278 -1.76 -4.29 -23.04
C GLY A 278 -0.81 -4.68 -21.89
N ALA A 279 -0.04 -5.75 -22.16
CA ALA A 279 1.07 -6.35 -21.41
C ALA A 279 0.94 -6.39 -19.88
N PHE A 280 -0.12 -7.04 -19.38
CA PHE A 280 -0.14 -7.61 -18.04
C PHE A 280 1.16 -8.37 -17.81
N GLY A 281 1.89 -8.01 -16.76
CA GLY A 281 3.04 -8.80 -16.31
C GLY A 281 2.59 -10.24 -16.27
N MET A 282 3.28 -11.11 -17.03
CA MET A 282 2.94 -12.53 -17.01
C MET A 282 2.93 -12.98 -15.55
N PRO A 283 1.85 -13.62 -15.05
CA PRO A 283 1.89 -14.24 -13.75
C PRO A 283 3.10 -15.15 -13.73
N GLY A 284 3.92 -15.07 -12.69
CA GLY A 284 5.07 -15.94 -12.46
C GLY A 284 4.64 -17.40 -12.44
N GLY A 285 4.50 -17.99 -13.62
CA GLY A 285 3.81 -19.23 -13.87
C GLY A 285 4.33 -19.84 -15.17
N GLY A 286 5.59 -20.27 -15.14
CA GLY A 286 6.14 -21.23 -16.08
C GLY A 286 6.61 -20.65 -17.41
N TRP A 287 7.91 -20.40 -17.49
CA TRP A 287 8.62 -20.49 -18.77
C TRP A 287 8.41 -21.91 -19.34
N GLY A 288 7.47 -22.01 -20.29
CA GLY A 288 7.21 -23.20 -21.07
C GLY A 288 8.42 -23.59 -21.91
N GLY A 289 9.30 -24.41 -21.32
CA GLY A 289 10.32 -25.17 -22.03
C GLY A 289 9.68 -26.39 -22.70
N GLY A 290 9.21 -26.21 -23.93
CA GLY A 290 8.68 -27.27 -24.78
C GLY A 290 9.60 -28.49 -24.91
N GLN A 291 8.94 -29.63 -24.95
CA GLN A 291 9.42 -30.99 -25.13
C GLN A 291 10.38 -31.18 -26.33
N GLY A 292 11.52 -31.83 -26.06
CA GLY A 292 12.06 -32.90 -26.92
C GLY A 292 13.40 -32.65 -27.62
N GLY A 293 14.38 -33.54 -27.37
CA GLY A 293 15.45 -33.79 -28.36
C GLY A 293 16.81 -34.23 -27.85
N ARG A 294 16.99 -35.53 -27.63
CA ARG A 294 18.18 -36.36 -27.99
C ARG A 294 19.61 -35.83 -27.73
N ARG A 295 20.29 -36.56 -26.83
CA ARG A 295 21.71 -36.98 -26.82
C ARG A 295 22.56 -36.60 -28.05
N GLY A 296 23.74 -36.06 -27.78
CA GLY A 296 24.90 -36.08 -28.68
C GLY A 296 26.17 -35.57 -27.99
N ASP A 297 27.09 -36.50 -27.71
CA ASP A 297 28.49 -36.25 -27.31
C ASP A 297 29.19 -35.21 -28.20
N PHE A 298 30.08 -34.40 -27.62
CA PHE A 298 31.38 -34.09 -28.23
C PHE A 298 32.38 -33.57 -27.16
N ASP A 299 33.34 -34.43 -26.83
CA ASP A 299 34.63 -34.06 -26.24
C ASP A 299 35.46 -33.24 -27.25
N SER A 300 36.19 -32.21 -26.78
CA SER A 300 37.64 -32.08 -27.02
C SER A 300 38.24 -30.77 -26.49
N GLN A 301 39.15 -30.91 -25.52
CA GLN A 301 40.50 -30.35 -25.46
C GLN A 301 40.76 -28.86 -25.81
N GLY A 302 41.15 -28.10 -24.78
CA GLY A 302 42.47 -27.46 -24.71
C GLY A 302 42.67 -26.09 -25.37
N GLY A 303 43.28 -25.15 -24.62
CA GLY A 303 44.14 -24.14 -25.23
C GLY A 303 44.07 -22.71 -24.70
N THR A 304 44.94 -22.42 -23.74
CA THR A 304 45.80 -21.21 -23.63
C THR A 304 45.20 -19.80 -23.51
N ARG A 305 45.61 -19.19 -22.38
CA ARG A 305 45.82 -17.77 -22.08
C ARG A 305 46.13 -16.89 -23.31
N PHE A 306 45.48 -15.73 -23.39
CA PHE A 306 46.13 -14.47 -23.76
C PHE A 306 45.34 -13.28 -23.17
N ARG A 307 45.98 -12.55 -22.25
CA ARG A 307 45.65 -11.14 -21.96
C ARG A 307 46.41 -10.26 -22.96
N PRO A 308 45.85 -9.09 -23.29
CA PRO A 308 46.67 -7.88 -23.36
C PRO A 308 46.15 -6.82 -22.38
N ASP A 309 47.09 -6.27 -21.61
CA ASP A 309 46.91 -5.07 -20.80
C ASP A 309 46.87 -3.80 -21.68
N GLY A 310 46.16 -2.78 -21.19
CA GLY A 310 46.64 -1.39 -21.27
C GLY A 310 45.71 -0.37 -21.91
N ALA A 311 44.96 0.36 -21.09
CA ALA A 311 44.86 1.82 -21.17
C ALA A 311 44.24 2.37 -19.87
N GLN A 312 45.07 3.09 -19.12
CA GLN A 312 44.71 3.85 -17.91
C GLN A 312 43.99 5.14 -18.31
N GLY A 313 42.90 5.47 -17.63
CA GLY A 313 42.21 6.76 -17.69
C GLY A 313 41.84 7.18 -16.27
N MET A 314 42.43 8.28 -15.83
CA MET A 314 42.39 8.87 -14.49
C MET A 314 40.98 9.38 -14.12
N MET A 315 40.60 9.20 -12.85
CA MET A 315 39.49 9.93 -12.21
C MET A 315 40.00 11.27 -11.64
N PRO A 316 39.23 12.36 -11.74
CA PRO A 316 39.17 13.39 -10.70
C PRO A 316 37.98 13.06 -9.77
N GLY A 317 38.04 13.16 -8.45
CA GLY A 317 38.72 14.18 -7.64
C GLY A 317 37.64 15.02 -6.99
N GLU A 318 37.44 14.80 -5.69
CA GLU A 318 36.45 15.40 -4.79
C GLU A 318 36.54 16.94 -4.79
N GLU A 319 35.41 17.63 -4.95
CA GLU A 319 35.25 19.04 -4.59
C GLU A 319 34.02 19.23 -3.72
N GLU A 320 34.25 19.89 -2.57
CA GLU A 320 33.28 20.32 -1.56
C GLU A 320 32.14 21.14 -2.18
N MET A 321 30.89 20.72 -1.93
CA MET A 321 29.71 21.56 -2.17
C MET A 321 29.42 22.38 -0.92
N ILE A 322 29.66 23.69 -1.02
CA ILE A 322 29.22 24.73 -0.07
C ILE A 322 27.68 24.85 -0.19
N PRO A 323 26.92 24.92 0.93
CA PRO A 323 25.47 25.08 0.85
C PRO A 323 25.10 26.52 0.43
N PRO A 324 24.08 26.73 -0.42
CA PRO A 324 23.51 28.06 -0.61
C PRO A 324 22.61 28.43 0.57
N GLU A 325 22.91 29.57 1.20
CA GLU A 325 22.02 30.27 2.13
C GLU A 325 20.82 30.88 1.38
N GLY A 326 19.62 30.75 1.95
CA GLY A 326 18.44 31.56 1.60
C GLY A 326 17.14 30.78 1.42
N ALA A 327 16.53 30.32 2.51
CA ALA A 327 15.14 29.86 2.50
C ALA A 327 14.18 31.06 2.48
N PRO A 328 13.11 31.07 1.67
CA PRO A 328 11.91 31.82 1.97
C PRO A 328 11.11 31.04 3.04
N GLU A 329 10.87 31.69 4.17
CA GLU A 329 9.82 31.33 5.13
C GLU A 329 8.47 31.58 4.46
N ASP A 330 7.75 30.52 4.05
CA ASP A 330 6.29 30.44 3.97
C ASP A 330 5.89 29.05 3.43
N MET A 331 5.52 28.15 4.34
CA MET A 331 4.85 26.89 4.01
C MET A 331 3.40 27.21 3.57
N PRO A 332 2.92 26.70 2.43
CA PRO A 332 1.49 26.80 2.12
C PRO A 332 0.70 25.93 3.11
N THR A 333 -0.40 26.47 3.63
CA THR A 333 -1.36 25.68 4.42
C THR A 333 -1.97 24.58 3.57
N PRO A 334 -2.34 23.42 4.15
CA PRO A 334 -3.02 22.35 3.42
C PRO A 334 -4.30 22.85 2.74
N PRO A 335 -4.64 22.35 1.55
CA PRO A 335 -5.88 22.71 0.88
C PRO A 335 -7.10 22.15 1.63
N ASP A 336 -8.09 23.00 1.87
CA ASP A 336 -9.42 22.60 2.35
C ASP A 336 -10.13 21.68 1.33
N GLY A 337 -10.55 20.49 1.77
CA GLY A 337 -11.62 19.73 1.12
C GLY A 337 -11.32 18.27 0.83
N MET A 338 -11.55 17.40 1.82
CA MET A 338 -11.76 15.97 1.56
C MET A 338 -13.14 15.72 0.92
N PRO A 339 -13.26 14.79 -0.03
CA PRO A 339 -14.55 14.38 -0.57
C PRO A 339 -15.37 13.64 0.51
N LYS A 340 -16.65 14.02 0.62
CA LYS A 340 -17.60 13.32 1.48
C LYS A 340 -17.87 11.90 0.97
N ALA A 341 -17.95 10.95 1.89
CA ALA A 341 -18.45 9.60 1.63
C ALA A 341 -19.79 9.62 0.85
N PRO A 342 -20.04 8.62 -0.02
CA PRO A 342 -21.27 8.54 -0.81
C PRO A 342 -22.53 8.45 0.08
N GLU A 343 -23.62 9.05 -0.39
CA GLU A 343 -24.91 9.09 0.32
C GLU A 343 -25.44 7.67 0.61
N GLY A 344 -25.49 7.28 1.89
CA GLY A 344 -26.00 5.97 2.33
C GLY A 344 -25.51 5.48 3.70
N ALA A 345 -24.45 6.07 4.25
CA ALA A 345 -23.96 5.78 5.61
C ALA A 345 -24.81 6.47 6.70
N PRO A 346 -24.94 5.89 7.92
CA PRO A 346 -25.70 6.49 9.00
C PRO A 346 -25.10 7.85 9.41
N ALA A 347 -25.98 8.84 9.60
CA ALA A 347 -25.61 10.24 9.82
C ALA A 347 -24.74 10.47 11.07
N LEU A 348 -23.69 11.28 10.91
CA LEU A 348 -22.89 11.86 12.00
C LEU A 348 -23.76 12.77 12.90
N PRO A 349 -23.66 12.70 14.23
CA PRO A 349 -24.25 13.71 15.12
C PRO A 349 -23.44 15.02 15.04
N GLY A 350 -24.18 16.13 14.86
CA GLY A 350 -23.68 17.40 14.37
C GLY A 350 -22.85 18.26 15.34
N GLU A 351 -22.11 19.17 14.72
CA GLU A 351 -21.45 20.33 15.33
C GLU A 351 -22.41 21.12 16.23
N ALA A 352 -22.04 21.27 17.50
CA ALA A 352 -22.69 22.17 18.44
C ALA A 352 -22.07 23.58 18.34
N GLN A 353 -22.91 24.58 18.09
CA GLN A 353 -22.62 25.98 18.43
C GLN A 353 -22.75 26.19 19.95
N PRO A 354 -22.04 27.16 20.55
CA PRO A 354 -21.81 27.20 21.99
C PRO A 354 -23.00 27.80 22.75
N SER A 355 -23.45 27.15 23.82
CA SER A 355 -24.16 27.83 24.92
C SER A 355 -24.15 27.01 26.21
N ASP A 356 -23.66 27.69 27.25
CA ASP A 356 -23.93 27.57 28.68
C ASP A 356 -23.59 26.29 29.47
N GLU A 357 -22.82 26.55 30.53
CA GLU A 357 -22.45 25.69 31.64
C GLU A 357 -23.65 24.93 32.24
N THR A 358 -23.45 23.65 32.59
CA THR A 358 -23.87 23.06 33.88
C THR A 358 -23.28 21.65 34.08
N GLU A 359 -23.16 21.27 35.34
CA GLU A 359 -22.28 20.25 35.95
C GLU A 359 -22.52 18.77 35.55
N ALA A 360 -21.37 18.07 35.42
CA ALA A 360 -21.00 16.73 35.87
C ALA A 360 -22.03 15.59 36.00
N THR A 361 -21.72 14.46 35.36
CA THR A 361 -21.66 13.13 36.00
C THR A 361 -20.62 12.25 35.28
N GLU A 362 -19.68 11.68 36.06
CA GLU A 362 -18.66 10.72 35.62
C GLU A 362 -19.25 9.31 35.45
N GLU A 363 -18.87 8.61 34.37
CA GLU A 363 -18.89 7.14 34.20
C GLU A 363 -17.71 6.77 33.26
N PRO A 364 -17.11 5.56 33.34
CA PRO A 364 -15.67 5.35 33.26
C PRO A 364 -15.09 5.17 31.85
N GLY A 365 -13.84 5.61 31.70
CA GLY A 365 -13.10 5.74 30.44
C GLY A 365 -12.67 4.44 29.77
N GLY A 366 -12.70 4.48 28.43
CA GLY A 366 -11.83 3.66 27.59
C GLY A 366 -10.42 4.22 27.67
N GLY A 367 -9.46 3.35 27.97
CA GLY A 367 -8.06 3.72 28.15
C GLY A 367 -7.17 2.85 27.29
N ILE A 368 -6.06 3.44 26.84
CA ILE A 368 -4.92 2.74 26.28
C ILE A 368 -4.39 1.79 27.36
N GLN A 369 -4.33 0.49 27.08
CA GLN A 369 -3.68 -0.48 27.96
C GLN A 369 -2.31 -0.83 27.37
N THR A 370 -1.25 -0.43 28.06
CA THR A 370 0.10 -0.97 27.88
C THR A 370 0.38 -1.90 29.06
N ASP A 371 0.87 -3.12 28.79
CA ASP A 371 1.28 -4.05 29.84
C ASP A 371 2.54 -3.47 30.53
N PRO A 372 2.58 -3.28 31.86
CA PRO A 372 3.63 -2.49 32.48
C PRO A 372 4.82 -3.37 32.83
N GLU A 373 5.68 -3.68 31.85
CA GLU A 373 7.09 -3.95 32.13
C GLU A 373 7.99 -3.15 31.17
N GLU A 374 8.80 -2.29 31.79
CA GLU A 374 9.86 -1.43 31.22
C GLU A 374 9.43 -0.22 30.37
N ASN A 375 9.02 0.84 31.07
CA ASN A 375 9.17 2.21 30.60
C ASN A 375 10.14 2.94 31.56
N THR A 376 11.43 2.94 31.25
CA THR A 376 12.41 3.84 31.87
C THR A 376 12.69 5.01 30.93
N LEU A 377 12.50 6.21 31.48
CA LEU A 377 12.56 7.54 30.87
C LEU A 377 13.78 7.84 30.00
#